data_AF-A0A9E3RJ86-F1
#
_entry.id   AF-A0A9E3RJ86-F1
#
_cell.length_a   1.000
_cell.length_b   1.000
_cell.length_c   1.000
_cell.angle_alpha   90.00
_cell.angle_beta   90.00
_cell.angle_gamma   90.00
#
_symmetry.space_group_name_H-M   'P 1'
#
loop_
_entity.id
_entity.type
_entity.pdbx_description
1 polymer ?
#
loop_
_entity_poly.entity_id
_entity_poly.type
_entity_poly.pdbx_seq_one_letter_code
_entity_poly.pdbx_strand_id
1 'polypeptide(L)'
;MSRAERIDAIEQEIRSRTPRPSARLHISLSNPPIRTVYQAQMRISGRRDDVLDFVAALYDEVKGMVRPDGTLPLAVQAIESESSEHIQLLLVRDLYEA
;
A
#
# COMPACT_ATOMS: atom_id res chain seq x y z
N MET A 1 18.33 -10.42 -1.65
CA MET A 1 16.96 -10.06 -2.08
C MET A 1 17.03 -8.73 -2.81
N SER A 2 16.48 -8.65 -4.01
CA SER A 2 16.36 -7.41 -4.77
C SER A 2 15.25 -6.51 -4.20
N ARG A 3 15.24 -5.24 -4.59
CA ARG A 3 14.17 -4.30 -4.21
C ARG A 3 12.80 -4.76 -4.71
N ALA A 4 12.73 -5.31 -5.93
CA ALA A 4 11.50 -5.82 -6.50
C ALA A 4 10.97 -7.02 -5.71
N GLU A 5 11.84 -8.00 -5.43
CA GLU A 5 11.49 -9.16 -4.60
C GLU A 5 10.99 -8.74 -3.20
N ARG A 6 11.52 -7.64 -2.65
CA ARG A 6 11.07 -7.11 -1.35
C ARG A 6 9.68 -6.50 -1.40
N ILE A 7 9.36 -5.77 -2.46
CA ILE A 7 8.03 -5.23 -2.67
C ILE A 7 7.03 -6.38 -2.85
N ASP A 8 7.36 -7.37 -3.68
CA ASP A 8 6.50 -8.54 -3.91
C ASP A 8 6.24 -9.31 -2.62
N ALA A 9 7.26 -9.50 -1.77
CA ALA A 9 7.10 -10.15 -0.47
C ALA A 9 6.17 -9.37 0.47
N ILE A 10 6.29 -8.03 0.51
CA ILE A 10 5.39 -7.17 1.29
C ILE A 10 3.96 -7.23 0.75
N GLU A 11 3.77 -7.18 -0.57
CA GLU A 11 2.43 -7.29 -1.16
C GLU A 11 1.77 -8.64 -0.87
N GLN A 12 2.54 -9.74 -0.91
CA GLN A 12 2.04 -11.06 -0.51
C GLN A 12 1.66 -11.10 0.98
N GLU A 13 2.48 -10.49 1.84
CA GLU A 13 2.17 -10.37 3.27
C GLU A 13 0.86 -9.57 3.48
N ILE A 14 0.70 -8.44 2.81
CA ILE A 14 -0.52 -7.61 2.87
C ILE A 14 -1.75 -8.40 2.41
N ARG A 15 -1.66 -9.09 1.26
CA ARG A 15 -2.80 -9.84 0.70
C ARG A 15 -3.23 -11.04 1.55
N SER A 16 -2.36 -11.55 2.42
CA SER A 16 -2.67 -12.67 3.32
C SER A 16 -3.17 -12.22 4.70
N ARG A 17 -3.16 -10.92 5.00
CA ARG A 17 -3.60 -10.38 6.28
C ARG A 17 -5.12 -10.30 6.37
N THR A 18 -5.62 -10.46 7.60
CA THR A 18 -6.99 -10.09 7.97
C THR A 18 -6.94 -8.70 8.63
N PRO A 19 -7.47 -7.64 8.01
CA PRO A 19 -7.33 -6.28 8.51
C PRO A 19 -7.95 -6.08 9.90
N ARG A 20 -7.18 -5.50 10.83
CA ARG A 20 -7.70 -5.06 12.14
C ARG A 20 -8.28 -3.64 12.02
N PRO A 21 -9.55 -3.38 12.40
CA PRO A 21 -10.15 -2.04 12.30
C PRO A 21 -9.39 -0.94 13.05
N SER A 22 -8.72 -1.29 14.15
CA SER A 22 -7.93 -0.36 14.98
C SER A 22 -6.63 0.11 14.31
N ALA A 23 -6.15 -0.55 13.26
CA ALA A 23 -4.89 -0.24 12.61
C ALA A 23 -4.81 1.22 12.12
N ARG A 24 -5.94 1.75 11.62
CA ARG A 24 -6.05 3.15 11.17
C ARG A 24 -5.73 4.18 12.27
N LEU A 25 -5.88 3.84 13.55
CA LEU A 25 -5.65 4.77 14.65
C LEU A 25 -4.15 4.99 14.93
N HIS A 26 -3.27 4.14 14.43
CA HIS A 26 -1.84 4.14 14.77
C HIS A 26 -0.93 4.42 13.57
N ILE A 27 -1.49 4.94 12.48
CA ILE A 27 -0.75 5.29 11.27
C ILE A 27 -0.74 6.80 11.05
N SER A 28 0.32 7.26 10.39
CA SER A 28 0.42 8.60 9.81
C SER A 28 0.23 8.51 8.30
N LEU A 29 -0.51 9.47 7.76
CA LEU A 29 -0.81 9.59 6.32
C LEU A 29 -0.25 10.91 5.81
N SER A 30 0.43 10.86 4.67
CA SER A 30 0.82 12.06 3.94
C SER A 30 0.72 11.84 2.43
N ASN A 31 0.42 12.91 1.70
CA ASN A 31 0.32 12.87 0.24
C ASN A 31 1.56 13.56 -0.34
N PRO A 32 2.60 12.81 -0.75
CA PRO A 32 3.77 13.41 -1.38
C PRO A 32 3.39 14.10 -2.70
N PRO A 33 4.21 15.06 -3.16
CA PRO A 33 3.96 15.74 -4.43
C PRO A 33 3.93 14.74 -5.58
N ILE A 34 2.84 14.77 -6.34
CA ILE A 34 2.64 13.86 -7.46
C ILE A 34 3.23 14.49 -8.72
N ARG A 35 3.93 13.70 -9.53
CA ARG A 35 4.51 14.16 -10.81
C ARG A 35 3.52 14.16 -11.97
N THR A 36 2.39 13.47 -11.85
CA THR A 36 1.40 13.26 -12.93
C THR A 36 -0.02 13.43 -12.41
N VAL A 37 -0.95 13.79 -13.31
CA VAL A 37 -2.39 13.95 -12.98
C VAL A 37 -3.17 12.63 -12.97
N TYR A 38 -2.57 11.55 -13.48
CA TYR A 38 -3.22 10.24 -13.65
C TYR A 38 -3.00 9.30 -12.47
N GLN A 39 -2.14 9.68 -11.53
CA GLN A 39 -1.81 8.89 -10.35
C GLN A 39 -2.04 9.73 -9.10
N ALA A 40 -2.32 9.06 -8.00
CA ALA A 40 -2.22 9.59 -6.66
C ALA A 40 -1.16 8.80 -5.91
N GLN A 41 -0.42 9.47 -5.04
CA GLN A 41 0.52 8.83 -4.14
C GLN A 41 0.07 9.05 -2.71
N MET A 42 0.16 7.98 -1.92
CA MET A 42 -0.14 8.00 -0.50
C MET A 42 1.01 7.37 0.26
N ARG A 43 1.63 8.14 1.15
CA ARG A 43 2.64 7.64 2.07
C ARG A 43 1.97 7.30 3.40
N ILE A 44 2.22 6.08 3.85
CA ILE A 44 1.68 5.53 5.08
C ILE A 44 2.86 5.10 5.95
N SER A 45 2.93 5.61 7.19
CA SER A 45 3.97 5.23 8.14
C SER A 45 3.38 4.91 9.50
N GLY A 46 4.05 4.03 10.25
CA GLY A 46 3.60 3.63 11.58
C GLY A 46 4.19 2.29 11.99
N ARG A 47 3.55 1.63 12.96
CA ARG A 47 3.91 0.27 13.35
C ARG A 47 3.70 -0.67 12.17
N ARG A 48 4.63 -1.62 11.97
CA ARG A 48 4.62 -2.55 10.84
C ARG A 48 3.24 -3.20 10.64
N ASP A 49 2.72 -3.84 11.68
CA ASP A 49 1.46 -4.56 11.56
C ASP A 49 0.26 -3.66 11.30
N ASP A 50 0.24 -2.46 11.89
CA ASP A 50 -0.86 -1.52 11.69
C ASP A 50 -0.83 -0.94 10.27
N VAL A 51 0.35 -0.65 9.71
CA VAL A 51 0.47 -0.22 8.31
C VAL A 51 0.03 -1.33 7.36
N LEU A 52 0.51 -2.55 7.55
CA LEU A 52 0.19 -3.67 6.66
C LEU A 52 -1.29 -4.05 6.71
N ASP A 53 -1.90 -4.04 7.89
CA ASP A 53 -3.33 -4.28 8.05
C ASP A 53 -4.19 -3.16 7.45
N PHE A 54 -3.77 -1.91 7.59
CA PHE A 54 -4.47 -0.78 6.99
C PHE A 54 -4.40 -0.85 5.46
N VAL A 55 -3.23 -1.18 4.89
CA VAL A 55 -3.10 -1.35 3.43
C VAL A 55 -3.93 -2.55 2.95
N ALA A 56 -4.00 -3.63 3.73
CA ALA A 56 -4.86 -4.77 3.42
C ALA A 56 -6.34 -4.37 3.37
N ALA A 57 -6.81 -3.51 4.29
CA ALA A 57 -8.16 -2.95 4.22
C ALA A 57 -8.38 -2.13 2.94
N LEU A 58 -7.40 -1.31 2.53
CA LEU A 58 -7.50 -0.55 1.27
C LEU A 58 -7.56 -1.47 0.05
N TYR A 59 -6.82 -2.59 0.05
CA TYR A 59 -6.89 -3.60 -1.02
C TYR A 59 -8.28 -4.23 -1.08
N ASP A 60 -8.86 -4.55 0.09
CA ASP A 60 -10.22 -5.07 0.18
C ASP A 60 -11.28 -4.09 -0.35
N GLU A 61 -11.09 -2.78 -0.18
CA GLU A 61 -11.98 -1.75 -0.72
C GLU A 61 -11.96 -1.69 -2.26
N VAL A 62 -10.81 -1.97 -2.87
CA VAL A 62 -10.63 -1.87 -4.34
C VAL A 62 -10.62 -3.21 -5.06
N LYS A 63 -10.83 -4.34 -4.36
CA LYS A 63 -10.80 -5.68 -4.97
C LYS A 63 -11.87 -5.92 -6.03
N GLY A 64 -12.96 -5.14 -6.01
CA GLY A 64 -13.99 -5.17 -7.05
C GLY A 64 -13.64 -4.34 -8.30
N MET A 65 -12.54 -3.57 -8.25
CA MET A 65 -12.08 -2.65 -9.31
C MET A 65 -10.86 -3.21 -10.04
N VAL A 66 -10.72 -4.55 -10.07
CA VAL A 66 -9.62 -5.23 -10.77
C VAL A 66 -9.69 -4.88 -12.25
N ARG A 67 -8.55 -4.47 -12.80
CA ARG A 67 -8.39 -4.08 -14.20
C ARG A 67 -8.46 -5.28 -15.15
N PRO A 68 -8.65 -5.05 -16.46
CA PRO A 68 -8.60 -6.12 -17.47
C PRO A 68 -7.30 -6.94 -17.47
N ASP A 69 -6.18 -6.34 -17.02
CA ASP A 69 -4.88 -7.00 -16.87
C ASP A 69 -4.73 -7.79 -15.56
N GLY A 70 -5.77 -7.83 -14.72
CA GLY A 70 -5.79 -8.54 -13.45
C GLY A 70 -5.17 -7.78 -12.28
N THR A 71 -4.74 -6.52 -12.47
CA THR A 71 -4.11 -5.71 -11.40
C THR A 71 -5.14 -4.89 -10.63
N LEU A 72 -4.83 -4.60 -9.36
CA LEU A 72 -5.59 -3.63 -8.58
C LEU A 72 -5.19 -2.21 -8.99
N PRO A 73 -6.10 -1.23 -8.91
CA PRO A 73 -5.79 0.18 -9.16
C PRO A 73 -4.96 0.81 -8.02
N LEU A 74 -4.48 0.00 -7.07
CA LEU A 74 -3.70 0.39 -5.89
C LEU A 74 -2.59 -0.64 -5.69
N ALA A 75 -1.34 -0.19 -5.58
CA ALA A 75 -0.17 -1.06 -5.40
C ALA A 75 0.90 -0.40 -4.51
N VAL A 76 1.80 -1.21 -3.95
CA VAL A 76 2.98 -0.70 -3.24
C VAL A 76 4.02 -0.27 -4.26
N GLN A 77 4.29 1.04 -4.35
CA GLN A 77 5.31 1.59 -5.25
C GLN A 77 6.72 1.49 -4.64
N ALA A 78 6.84 1.72 -3.34
CA ALA A 78 8.12 1.67 -2.64
C ALA A 78 7.97 1.37 -1.15
N ILE A 79 9.01 0.76 -0.60
CA ILE A 79 9.27 0.68 0.83
C ILE A 79 10.31 1.78 1.11
N GLU A 80 9.88 2.87 1.74
CA GLU A 80 10.74 4.05 1.98
C GLU A 80 11.56 3.92 3.27
N SER A 81 11.07 3.15 4.25
CA SER A 81 11.80 2.80 5.47
C SER A 81 11.21 1.50 6.05
N GLU A 82 12.04 0.64 6.62
CA GLU A 82 11.61 -0.62 7.21
C GLU A 82 12.51 -1.04 8.37
N SER A 83 11.89 -1.42 9.49
CA SER A 83 12.49 -2.13 10.62
C SER A 83 11.55 -3.25 11.08
N SER A 84 11.93 -3.97 12.13
CA SER A 84 11.07 -4.98 12.75
C SER A 84 9.78 -4.38 13.33
N GLU A 85 9.81 -3.13 13.78
CA GLU A 85 8.69 -2.49 14.47
C GLU A 85 7.94 -1.47 13.63
N HIS A 86 8.62 -0.83 12.67
CA HIS A 86 8.09 0.28 11.90
C HIS A 86 8.27 0.05 10.41
N ILE A 87 7.32 0.55 9.63
CA ILE A 87 7.42 0.55 8.17
C ILE A 87 6.82 1.85 7.63
N GLN A 88 7.41 2.32 6.53
CA GLN A 88 6.87 3.40 5.72
C GLN A 88 6.73 2.92 4.29
N LEU A 89 5.51 2.90 3.80
CA LEU A 89 5.15 2.49 2.46
C LEU A 89 4.70 3.69 1.64
N LEU A 90 5.11 3.73 0.39
CA LEU A 90 4.55 4.58 -0.63
C LEU A 90 3.61 3.75 -1.49
N LEU A 91 2.32 4.04 -1.43
CA LEU A 91 1.32 3.49 -2.31
C LEU A 91 1.13 4.39 -3.52
N VAL A 92 0.91 3.75 -4.68
CA VAL A 92 0.41 4.43 -5.87
C VAL A 92 -0.99 3.94 -6.14
N ARG A 93 -1.89 4.89 -6.41
CA ARG A 93 -3.24 4.64 -6.89
C ARG A 93 -3.39 5.28 -8.24
N ASP A 94 -3.82 4.51 -9.22
CA ASP A 94 -4.15 5.08 -10.52
C ASP A 94 -5.59 5.63 -10.50
N LEU A 95 -5.78 6.80 -11.10
CA LEU A 95 -7.04 7.55 -11.04
C LEU A 95 -7.95 7.34 -12.26
N TYR A 96 -7.42 6.75 -13.33
CA TYR A 96 -8.12 6.49 -14.58
C TYR A 96 -7.88 5.05 -15.06
N GLU A 97 -8.85 4.49 -15.77
CA GLU A 97 -8.64 3.30 -16.60
C GLU A 97 -7.78 3.72 -17.80
N ALA A 98 -6.68 3.00 -18.03
CA ALA A 98 -5.82 3.19 -19.19
C ALA A 98 -6.37 2.40 -20.38
#